data_AF-A0A813I908-F1
#
_entry.id   AF-A0A813I908-F1
#
_cell.length_a   1.000
_cell.length_b   1.000
_cell.length_c   1.000
_cell.angle_alpha   90.00
_cell.angle_beta   90.00
_cell.angle_gamma   90.00
#
_symmetry.space_group_name_H-M   'P 1'
#
loop_
_entity.id
_entity.type
_entity.pdbx_description
1 polymer ?
#
loop_
_entity_poly.entity_id
_entity_poly.type
_entity_poly.pdbx_seq_one_letter_code
_entity_poly.pdbx_strand_id
1 'polypeptide(L)'
;MPAAPLKTLRRTIEQDLGRPMSEIFRDFGEQPVASASIGQVHKATLLDGRVVAVKVQHRAAARQIPVDVACMRLIARLVWCVSLGELDAMPVVKEWLGAVIEELDFKNEAKNQARGKAELEAAGVGVVVPEIYPSLCGRRVLVMEFIDGCQLSSDDAMLTQDERVSLMTELVRAYAHGLFVSGHFNGDPHAGNLLVTRRGGKAHCVLLDWGLTKSLPPNRRKAAAELM
;
A
#
# COMPACT_ATOMS: atom_id res chain seq x y z
N MET A 1 -12.40 -7.10 -7.15
CA MET A 1 -12.45 -8.41 -7.85
C MET A 1 -12.96 -9.46 -6.88
N PRO A 2 -13.62 -10.55 -7.31
CA PRO A 2 -13.97 -11.64 -6.40
C PRO A 2 -12.70 -12.29 -5.81
N ALA A 3 -12.77 -12.74 -4.57
CA ALA A 3 -11.64 -13.39 -3.90
C ALA A 3 -11.19 -14.63 -4.69
N ALA A 4 -9.89 -14.75 -4.95
CA ALA A 4 -9.37 -15.91 -5.65
C ALA A 4 -9.34 -17.13 -4.71
N PRO A 5 -9.63 -18.34 -5.21
CA PRO A 5 -9.54 -19.56 -4.41
C PRO A 5 -8.13 -19.78 -3.86
N LEU A 6 -8.04 -20.31 -2.63
CA LEU A 6 -6.77 -20.59 -1.94
C LEU A 6 -5.78 -21.38 -2.81
N LYS A 7 -6.26 -22.34 -3.60
CA LYS A 7 -5.43 -23.13 -4.54
C LYS A 7 -4.67 -22.24 -5.53
N THR A 8 -5.28 -21.17 -6.02
CA THR A 8 -4.64 -20.22 -6.94
C THR A 8 -3.61 -19.38 -6.21
N LEU A 9 -3.92 -18.92 -5.00
CA LEU A 9 -3.00 -18.14 -4.16
C LEU A 9 -1.77 -18.94 -3.78
N ARG A 10 -1.97 -20.19 -3.34
CA ARG A 10 -0.90 -21.12 -3.01
C ARG A 10 0.09 -21.24 -4.15
N ARG A 11 -0.41 -21.45 -5.37
CA ARG A 11 0.44 -21.53 -6.55
C ARG A 11 1.18 -20.21 -6.83
N THR A 12 0.58 -19.05 -6.57
CA THR A 12 1.26 -17.76 -6.69
C THR A 12 2.36 -17.62 -5.64
N ILE A 13 2.08 -17.97 -4.38
CA ILE A 13 3.02 -17.89 -3.26
C ILE A 13 4.22 -18.79 -3.50
N GLU A 14 3.99 -20.07 -3.77
CA GLU A 14 5.07 -21.06 -3.94
C GLU A 14 5.96 -20.73 -5.15
N GLN A 15 5.38 -20.20 -6.24
CA GLN A 15 6.15 -19.76 -7.41
C GLN A 15 6.94 -18.47 -7.20
N ASP A 16 6.42 -17.55 -6.39
CA ASP A 16 7.07 -16.26 -6.17
C ASP A 16 8.16 -16.34 -5.09
N LEU A 17 7.96 -17.16 -4.06
CA LEU A 17 8.90 -17.37 -2.96
C LEU A 17 9.83 -18.58 -3.17
N GLY A 18 9.55 -19.42 -4.17
CA GLY A 18 10.41 -20.55 -4.55
C GLY A 18 10.44 -21.71 -3.56
N ARG A 19 9.47 -21.80 -2.65
CA ARG A 19 9.36 -22.87 -1.65
C ARG A 19 7.90 -23.17 -1.30
N PRO A 20 7.57 -24.40 -0.84
CA PRO A 20 6.22 -24.77 -0.42
C PRO A 20 5.67 -23.88 0.70
N MET A 21 4.36 -23.60 0.68
CA MET A 21 3.73 -22.83 1.77
C MET A 21 3.92 -23.45 3.15
N SER A 22 3.95 -24.78 3.22
CA SER A 22 4.17 -25.54 4.47
C SER A 22 5.54 -25.33 5.10
N GLU A 23 6.53 -24.83 4.34
CA GLU A 23 7.84 -24.48 4.85
C GLU A 23 7.93 -23.02 5.33
N ILE A 24 6.85 -22.24 5.18
CA ILE A 24 6.79 -20.83 5.53
C ILE A 24 5.76 -20.59 6.64
N PHE A 25 4.56 -21.13 6.44
CA PHE A 25 3.39 -20.87 7.26
C PHE A 25 3.00 -22.13 8.02
N ARG A 26 2.82 -21.98 9.33
CA ARG A 26 2.18 -22.97 10.20
C ARG A 26 0.68 -23.04 9.93
N ASP A 27 0.07 -21.88 9.74
CA ASP A 27 -1.34 -21.71 9.45
C ASP A 27 -1.54 -20.56 8.45
N PHE A 28 -2.56 -20.67 7.60
CA PHE A 28 -2.88 -19.66 6.60
C PHE A 28 -4.41 -19.55 6.48
N GLY A 29 -4.95 -18.40 6.86
CA GLY A 29 -6.39 -18.16 6.84
C GLY A 29 -6.97 -18.24 5.44
N GLU A 30 -7.96 -19.11 5.23
CA GLU A 30 -8.58 -19.30 3.91
C GLU A 30 -9.36 -18.07 3.45
N GLN A 31 -9.99 -17.36 4.39
CA GLN A 31 -10.76 -16.15 4.12
C GLN A 31 -9.82 -14.92 4.09
N PRO A 32 -9.94 -14.05 3.07
CA PRO A 32 -9.18 -12.82 3.05
C PRO A 32 -9.64 -11.89 4.17
N VAL A 33 -8.69 -11.23 4.83
CA VAL A 33 -8.98 -10.18 5.83
C VAL A 33 -9.28 -8.84 5.18
N ALA A 34 -8.74 -8.61 3.97
CA ALA A 34 -8.99 -7.40 3.19
C ALA A 34 -8.78 -7.67 1.69
N SER A 35 -9.44 -6.85 0.86
CA SER A 35 -9.15 -6.74 -0.57
C SER A 35 -8.22 -5.55 -0.79
N ALA A 36 -7.15 -5.73 -1.55
CA ALA A 36 -6.27 -4.66 -2.03
C ALA A 36 -6.59 -4.32 -3.50
N SER A 37 -5.97 -3.27 -4.05
CA SER A 37 -6.18 -2.82 -5.44
C SER A 37 -6.00 -3.95 -6.47
N ILE A 38 -4.88 -4.66 -6.39
CA ILE A 38 -4.47 -5.71 -7.34
C ILE A 38 -4.34 -7.10 -6.69
N GLY A 39 -4.79 -7.27 -5.46
CA GLY A 39 -4.57 -8.50 -4.68
C GLY A 39 -5.49 -8.67 -3.49
N GLN A 40 -5.21 -9.69 -2.70
CA GLN A 40 -5.96 -10.01 -1.48
C GLN A 40 -5.00 -10.21 -0.31
N VAL A 41 -5.42 -9.81 0.88
CA VAL A 41 -4.63 -9.90 2.11
C VAL A 41 -5.19 -11.03 2.96
N HIS A 42 -4.31 -11.90 3.45
CA HIS A 42 -4.65 -13.01 4.33
C HIS A 42 -3.87 -12.90 5.64
N LYS A 43 -4.52 -13.29 6.74
CA LYS A 43 -3.83 -13.52 8.00
C LYS A 43 -3.18 -14.91 7.97
N ALA A 44 -1.92 -15.00 8.37
CA ALA A 44 -1.19 -16.25 8.47
C ALA A 44 -0.31 -16.26 9.72
N THR A 45 0.16 -17.44 10.10
CA THR A 45 1.12 -17.64 11.19
C THR A 45 2.37 -18.28 10.62
N LEU A 46 3.52 -17.64 10.81
CA LEU A 46 4.82 -18.19 10.41
C LEU A 46 5.18 -19.43 11.24
N LEU A 47 6.12 -20.24 10.77
CA LEU A 47 6.59 -21.43 11.51
C LEU A 47 7.14 -21.09 12.91
N ASP A 48 7.72 -19.90 13.08
CA ASP A 48 8.22 -19.39 14.37
C ASP A 48 7.12 -18.82 15.30
N GLY A 49 5.86 -18.80 14.86
CA GLY A 49 4.71 -18.34 15.64
C GLY A 49 4.33 -16.87 15.45
N ARG A 50 5.11 -16.08 14.69
CA ARG A 50 4.73 -14.69 14.38
C ARG A 50 3.49 -14.64 13.49
N VAL A 51 2.56 -13.75 13.82
CA VAL A 51 1.34 -13.51 13.03
C VAL A 51 1.62 -12.44 11.98
N VAL A 52 1.27 -12.72 10.73
CA VAL A 52 1.60 -11.90 9.57
C VAL A 52 0.40 -11.65 8.67
N ALA A 53 0.41 -10.50 8.01
CA ALA A 53 -0.45 -10.20 6.87
C ALA A 53 0.29 -10.55 5.58
N VAL A 54 -0.35 -11.35 4.73
CA VAL A 54 0.19 -11.81 3.45
C VAL A 54 -0.66 -11.23 2.32
N LYS A 55 -0.15 -10.19 1.65
CA LYS A 55 -0.77 -9.58 0.47
C LYS A 55 -0.30 -10.37 -0.76
N VAL A 56 -1.24 -10.97 -1.47
CA VAL A 56 -0.99 -11.82 -2.65
C VAL A 56 -1.66 -11.21 -3.86
N GLN A 57 -0.90 -10.97 -4.91
CA GLN A 57 -1.41 -10.40 -6.14
C GLN A 57 -2.31 -11.38 -6.89
N HIS A 58 -3.42 -10.89 -7.43
CA HIS A 58 -4.25 -11.67 -8.34
C HIS A 58 -3.50 -11.91 -9.65
N ARG A 59 -3.38 -13.17 -10.08
CA ARG A 59 -2.79 -13.51 -11.40
C ARG A 59 -3.49 -12.83 -12.58
N ALA A 60 -4.79 -12.53 -12.42
CA ALA A 60 -5.58 -11.86 -13.44
C ALA A 60 -5.20 -10.38 -13.59
N ALA A 61 -4.75 -9.70 -12.52
CA ALA A 61 -4.47 -8.27 -12.54
C ALA A 61 -3.41 -7.93 -13.60
N ALA A 62 -2.28 -8.64 -13.61
CA ALA A 62 -1.21 -8.41 -14.60
C ALA A 62 -1.65 -8.66 -16.06
N ARG A 63 -2.68 -9.49 -16.29
CA ARG A 63 -3.20 -9.79 -17.63
C ARG A 63 -4.19 -8.74 -18.15
N GLN A 64 -4.80 -7.97 -17.27
CA GLN A 64 -5.79 -6.95 -17.63
C GLN A 64 -5.14 -5.63 -18.04
N ILE A 65 -3.95 -5.33 -17.51
CA ILE A 65 -3.25 -4.06 -17.76
C ILE A 65 -3.07 -3.75 -19.26
N PRO A 66 -2.64 -4.67 -20.15
CA PRO A 66 -2.53 -4.35 -21.57
C PRO A 66 -3.87 -3.95 -22.21
N VAL A 67 -4.97 -4.54 -21.74
CA VAL A 67 -6.33 -4.22 -22.19
C VAL A 67 -6.74 -2.85 -21.68
N ASP A 68 -6.53 -2.57 -20.40
CA ASP A 68 -6.85 -1.27 -19.79
C ASP A 68 -6.08 -0.14 -20.47
N VAL A 69 -4.78 -0.34 -20.73
CA VAL A 69 -3.93 0.60 -21.46
C VAL A 69 -4.45 0.83 -22.89
N ALA A 70 -4.89 -0.22 -23.58
CA ALA A 70 -5.45 -0.08 -24.93
C ALA A 70 -6.74 0.76 -24.92
N CYS A 71 -7.63 0.50 -23.96
CA CYS A 71 -8.86 1.29 -23.76
C CYS A 71 -8.55 2.75 -23.44
N MET A 72 -7.61 3.02 -22.51
CA MET A 72 -7.23 4.39 -22.16
C MET A 72 -6.61 5.14 -23.33
N ARG A 73 -5.79 4.48 -24.16
CA ARG A 73 -5.25 5.08 -25.39
C ARG A 73 -6.34 5.41 -26.41
N LEU A 74 -7.37 4.56 -26.53
CA LEU A 74 -8.51 4.83 -27.39
C LEU A 74 -9.28 6.06 -26.88
N ILE A 75 -9.56 6.14 -25.58
CA ILE A 75 -10.24 7.28 -24.96
C ILE A 75 -9.41 8.56 -25.16
N ALA A 76 -8.10 8.52 -24.92
CA ALA A 76 -7.22 9.68 -25.13
C ALA A 76 -7.26 10.19 -26.57
N ARG A 77 -7.31 9.29 -27.56
CA ARG A 77 -7.48 9.65 -28.97
C ARG A 77 -8.84 10.27 -29.25
N LEU A 78 -9.92 9.74 -28.66
CA LEU A 78 -11.26 10.31 -28.81
C LEU A 78 -11.34 11.71 -28.20
N VAL A 79 -10.78 11.92 -27.01
CA VAL A 79 -10.68 13.24 -26.37
C VAL A 79 -9.95 14.21 -27.29
N TRP A 80 -8.78 13.81 -27.81
CA TRP A 80 -8.02 14.61 -28.76
C TRP A 80 -8.84 15.00 -29.99
N CYS A 81 -9.58 14.05 -30.59
CA CYS A 81 -10.41 14.31 -31.76
C CYS A 81 -11.60 15.24 -31.45
N VAL A 82 -12.31 15.01 -30.35
CA VAL A 82 -13.48 15.82 -29.96
C VAL A 82 -13.08 17.22 -29.53
N SER A 83 -11.92 17.38 -28.87
CA SER A 83 -11.36 18.67 -28.51
C SER A 83 -10.67 19.37 -29.69
N LEU A 84 -10.75 18.84 -30.92
CA LEU A 84 -10.05 19.36 -32.10
C LEU A 84 -8.54 19.59 -31.88
N GLY A 85 -7.91 18.76 -31.05
CA GLY A 85 -6.49 18.84 -30.70
C GLY A 85 -6.13 19.77 -29.54
N GLU A 86 -7.10 20.38 -28.85
CA GLU A 86 -6.82 21.26 -27.70
C GLU A 86 -6.40 20.52 -26.42
N LEU A 87 -6.83 19.27 -26.23
CA LEU A 87 -6.57 18.49 -25.02
C LEU A 87 -5.80 17.21 -25.33
N ASP A 88 -4.54 17.14 -24.89
CA ASP A 88 -3.74 15.91 -24.92
C ASP A 88 -3.83 15.14 -23.60
N ALA A 89 -4.57 14.03 -23.61
CA ALA A 89 -4.70 13.13 -22.47
C ALA A 89 -3.60 12.04 -22.42
N MET A 90 -2.74 11.91 -23.44
CA MET A 90 -1.68 10.89 -23.47
C MET A 90 -0.67 10.97 -22.30
N PRO A 91 -0.28 12.17 -21.80
CA PRO A 91 0.57 12.28 -20.62
C PRO A 91 -0.04 11.61 -19.38
N VAL A 92 -1.36 11.75 -19.20
CA VAL A 92 -2.10 11.11 -18.09
C VAL A 92 -2.06 9.59 -18.22
N VAL A 93 -2.27 9.06 -19.43
CA VAL A 93 -2.18 7.61 -19.69
C VAL A 93 -0.77 7.08 -19.38
N LYS A 94 0.27 7.85 -19.73
CA LYS A 94 1.66 7.47 -19.49
C LYS A 94 1.99 7.45 -17.99
N GLU A 95 1.56 8.46 -17.25
CA GLU A 95 1.76 8.52 -15.79
C GLU A 95 1.04 7.37 -15.10
N TRP A 96 -0.22 7.11 -15.48
CA TRP A 96 -1.00 6.00 -14.94
C TRP A 96 -0.33 4.64 -15.19
N LEU A 97 0.16 4.40 -16.41
CA LEU A 97 0.88 3.16 -16.72
C LEU A 97 2.14 3.00 -15.87
N GLY A 98 2.87 4.09 -15.62
CA GLY A 98 4.02 4.08 -14.72
C GLY A 98 3.63 3.65 -13.32
N ALA A 99 2.61 4.30 -12.74
CA ALA A 99 2.10 3.99 -11.40
C ALA A 99 1.62 2.53 -11.27
N VAL A 100 0.88 2.02 -12.26
CA VAL A 100 0.41 0.64 -12.24
C VAL A 100 1.57 -0.36 -12.28
N ILE A 101 2.59 -0.12 -13.10
CA ILE A 101 3.76 -1.00 -13.15
C ILE A 101 4.50 -1.03 -11.79
N GLU A 102 4.60 0.12 -11.12
CA GLU A 102 5.17 0.21 -9.77
C GLU A 102 4.35 -0.58 -8.75
N GLU A 103 3.02 -0.54 -8.81
CA GLU A 103 2.13 -1.32 -7.93
C GLU A 103 2.27 -2.84 -8.15
N LEU A 104 2.62 -3.31 -9.35
CA LEU A 104 2.78 -4.76 -9.60
C LEU A 104 4.06 -5.36 -9.01
N ASP A 105 4.98 -4.54 -8.48
CA ASP A 105 6.21 -5.02 -7.85
C ASP A 105 6.16 -4.82 -6.34
N PHE A 106 5.67 -5.83 -5.62
CA PHE A 106 5.63 -5.82 -4.16
C PHE A 106 7.03 -5.78 -3.52
N LYS A 107 8.13 -6.01 -4.25
CA LYS A 107 9.47 -5.74 -3.72
C LYS A 107 9.73 -4.24 -3.60
N ASN A 108 9.16 -3.43 -4.50
CA ASN A 108 9.26 -1.98 -4.42
C ASN A 108 8.45 -1.47 -3.22
N GLU A 109 7.22 -1.94 -3.06
CA GLU A 109 6.38 -1.64 -1.89
C GLU A 109 7.08 -2.01 -0.58
N ALA A 110 7.63 -3.23 -0.47
CA ALA A 110 8.40 -3.67 0.70
C ALA A 110 9.56 -2.73 1.06
N LYS A 111 10.33 -2.28 0.05
CA LYS A 111 11.45 -1.36 0.25
C LYS A 111 10.96 0.03 0.69
N ASN A 112 9.90 0.52 0.06
CA ASN A 112 9.32 1.83 0.38
C ASN A 112 8.77 1.86 1.80
N GLN A 113 8.09 0.80 2.22
CA GLN A 113 7.57 0.66 3.58
C GLN A 113 8.68 0.56 4.62
N ALA A 114 9.71 -0.26 4.39
CA ALA A 114 10.83 -0.38 5.30
C ALA A 114 11.58 0.96 5.48
N ARG A 115 11.79 1.68 4.38
CA ARG A 115 12.39 3.03 4.40
C ARG A 115 11.50 4.02 5.15
N GLY A 116 10.22 4.07 4.81
CA GLY A 116 9.25 4.99 5.42
C GLY A 116 9.10 4.77 6.92
N LYS A 117 9.06 3.51 7.35
CA LYS A 117 9.10 3.12 8.77
C LYS A 117 10.33 3.71 9.47
N ALA A 118 11.53 3.43 8.96
CA ALA A 118 12.77 3.90 9.58
C ALA A 118 12.86 5.44 9.66
N GLU A 119 12.41 6.14 8.62
CA GLU A 119 12.39 7.61 8.59
C GLU A 119 11.39 8.20 9.61
N LEU A 120 10.20 7.60 9.76
CA LEU A 120 9.18 8.06 10.71
C LEU A 120 9.57 7.76 12.17
N GLU A 121 10.17 6.60 12.42
CA GLU A 121 10.71 6.23 13.74
C GLU A 121 11.86 7.16 14.15
N ALA A 122 12.80 7.45 13.23
CA ALA A 122 13.89 8.38 13.49
C ALA A 122 13.42 9.81 13.77
N ALA A 123 12.29 10.22 13.18
CA ALA A 123 11.66 11.51 13.40
C ALA A 123 10.77 11.57 14.65
N GLY A 124 10.57 10.43 15.34
CA GLY A 124 9.71 10.34 16.52
C GLY A 124 8.23 10.61 16.21
N VAL A 125 7.77 10.29 15.01
CA VAL A 125 6.35 10.41 14.62
C VAL A 125 5.56 9.23 15.18
N GLY A 126 4.45 9.49 15.85
CA GLY A 126 3.67 8.52 16.64
C GLY A 126 2.77 7.58 15.82
N VAL A 127 3.09 7.35 14.55
CA VAL A 127 2.37 6.40 13.67
C VAL A 127 3.05 5.02 13.69
N VAL A 128 2.26 3.97 13.43
CA VAL A 128 2.73 2.60 13.32
C VAL A 128 2.86 2.23 11.85
N VAL A 129 4.02 1.69 11.47
CA VAL A 129 4.22 1.07 10.15
C VAL A 129 4.56 -0.41 10.40
N PRO A 130 3.82 -1.37 9.82
CA PRO A 130 4.08 -2.79 10.03
C PRO A 130 5.50 -3.18 9.62
N GLU A 131 6.13 -4.06 10.39
CA GLU A 131 7.43 -4.64 9.99
C GLU A 131 7.30 -5.47 8.71
N ILE A 132 8.20 -5.29 7.76
CA ILE A 132 8.29 -6.13 6.55
C ILE A 132 9.14 -7.36 6.87
N TYR A 133 8.80 -8.51 6.27
CA TYR A 133 9.66 -9.70 6.29
C TYR A 133 10.34 -9.88 4.92
N PRO A 134 11.54 -9.30 4.69
CA PRO A 134 12.08 -9.16 3.33
C PRO A 134 12.38 -10.49 2.65
N SER A 135 12.79 -11.50 3.43
CA SER A 135 13.05 -12.86 2.94
C SER A 135 11.78 -13.59 2.47
N LEU A 136 10.60 -13.07 2.84
CA LEU A 136 9.29 -13.59 2.46
C LEU A 136 8.55 -12.64 1.51
N CYS A 137 9.24 -11.65 0.92
CA CYS A 137 8.69 -10.73 -0.06
C CYS A 137 9.23 -11.01 -1.47
N GLY A 138 8.32 -11.22 -2.41
CA GLY A 138 8.60 -11.38 -3.82
C GLY A 138 7.93 -10.29 -4.66
N ARG A 139 7.82 -10.51 -5.98
CA ARG A 139 7.17 -9.53 -6.87
C ARG A 139 5.66 -9.52 -6.68
N ARG A 140 5.07 -10.66 -6.33
CA ARG A 140 3.62 -10.91 -6.26
C ARG A 140 3.14 -11.23 -4.85
N VAL A 141 4.05 -11.31 -3.88
CA VAL A 141 3.76 -11.60 -2.48
C VAL A 141 4.49 -10.60 -1.59
N LEU A 142 3.75 -9.92 -0.72
CA LEU A 142 4.27 -9.08 0.36
C LEU A 142 3.87 -9.71 1.69
N VAL A 143 4.83 -9.87 2.60
CA VAL A 143 4.59 -10.38 3.96
C VAL A 143 5.03 -9.33 4.96
N MET A 144 4.11 -8.92 5.82
CA MET A 144 4.32 -7.89 6.84
C MET A 144 3.68 -8.27 8.19
N GLU A 145 4.05 -7.57 9.25
CA GLU A 145 3.45 -7.72 10.58
C GLU A 145 1.94 -7.59 10.50
N PHE A 146 1.22 -8.53 11.10
CA PHE A 146 -0.23 -8.38 11.23
C PHE A 146 -0.54 -7.41 12.36
N ILE A 147 -1.18 -6.29 12.04
CA ILE A 147 -1.67 -5.33 13.03
C ILE A 147 -3.16 -5.57 13.24
N ASP A 148 -3.53 -5.87 14.48
CA ASP A 148 -4.94 -5.88 14.88
C ASP A 148 -5.42 -4.44 15.09
N GLY A 149 -6.44 -4.05 14.33
CA GLY A 149 -6.97 -2.69 14.31
C GLY A 149 -8.26 -2.60 13.49
N CYS A 150 -8.98 -1.50 13.68
CA CYS A 150 -10.18 -1.17 12.92
C CYS A 150 -9.88 -0.16 11.82
N GLN A 151 -10.64 -0.17 10.73
CA GLN A 151 -10.52 0.88 9.71
C GLN A 151 -10.97 2.21 10.29
N LEU A 152 -10.30 3.30 9.90
CA LEU A 152 -10.67 4.63 10.35
C LEU A 152 -12.10 5.03 9.93
N SER A 153 -12.65 4.40 8.88
CA SER A 153 -14.01 4.64 8.37
C SER A 153 -15.12 3.79 9.03
N SER A 154 -14.76 2.73 9.78
CA SER A 154 -15.74 1.84 10.41
C SER A 154 -16.08 2.34 11.81
N ASP A 155 -17.36 2.67 12.03
CA ASP A 155 -17.99 3.15 13.27
C ASP A 155 -17.06 3.80 14.29
N ASP A 156 -17.03 5.12 14.18
CA ASP A 156 -16.43 6.13 15.04
C ASP A 156 -16.78 6.04 16.55
N ALA A 157 -17.53 5.04 16.99
CA ALA A 157 -18.03 4.86 18.35
C ALA A 157 -16.95 4.50 19.39
N MET A 158 -15.72 4.20 18.97
CA MET A 158 -14.63 3.71 19.85
C MET A 158 -13.53 4.74 20.16
N LEU A 159 -13.59 5.93 19.56
CA LEU A 159 -12.58 6.99 19.74
C LEU A 159 -13.19 8.24 20.36
N THR A 160 -12.54 8.76 21.40
CA THR A 160 -12.89 10.07 21.95
C THR A 160 -12.50 11.17 20.96
N GLN A 161 -13.07 12.37 21.13
CA GLN A 161 -12.69 13.52 20.31
C GLN A 161 -11.19 13.84 20.41
N ASP A 162 -10.61 13.72 21.60
CA ASP A 162 -9.19 13.95 21.82
C ASP A 162 -8.33 12.91 21.12
N GLU A 163 -8.75 11.64 21.12
CA GLU A 163 -8.08 10.58 20.37
C GLU A 163 -8.10 10.86 18.87
N ARG A 164 -9.24 11.31 18.34
CA ARG A 164 -9.37 11.69 16.91
C ARG A 164 -8.40 12.81 16.54
N VAL A 165 -8.36 13.87 17.34
CA VAL A 165 -7.46 15.01 17.10
C VAL A 165 -6.01 14.56 17.18
N SER A 166 -5.65 13.72 18.16
CA SER A 166 -4.29 13.19 18.30
C SER A 166 -3.90 12.30 17.11
N LEU A 167 -4.78 11.40 16.67
CA LEU A 167 -4.54 10.52 15.52
C LEU A 167 -4.35 11.32 14.23
N MET A 168 -5.21 12.32 13.99
CA MET A 168 -5.09 13.20 12.83
C MET A 168 -3.82 14.05 12.87
N THR A 169 -3.43 14.50 14.06
CA THR A 169 -2.19 15.27 14.24
C THR A 169 -0.97 14.43 13.88
N GLU A 170 -0.88 13.19 14.37
CA GLU A 170 0.23 12.29 14.03
C GLU A 170 0.21 11.87 12.56
N LEU A 171 -0.98 11.68 11.98
CA LEU A 171 -1.12 11.39 10.56
C LEU A 171 -0.61 12.55 9.69
N VAL A 172 -1.06 13.77 9.96
CA VAL A 172 -0.60 14.98 9.26
C VAL A 172 0.91 15.15 9.45
N ARG A 173 1.43 14.91 10.66
CA ARG A 173 2.86 14.98 10.94
C ARG A 173 3.66 13.96 10.12
N ALA A 174 3.15 12.73 9.96
CA ALA A 174 3.78 11.71 9.13
C ALA A 174 3.86 12.14 7.66
N TYR A 175 2.75 12.64 7.09
CA TYR A 175 2.74 13.12 5.70
C TYR A 175 3.60 14.36 5.51
N ALA A 176 3.54 15.33 6.43
CA ALA A 176 4.36 16.53 6.38
C ALA A 176 5.86 16.20 6.49
N HIS A 177 6.24 15.27 7.37
CA HIS A 177 7.61 14.79 7.46
C HIS A 177 8.06 14.15 6.15
N GLY A 178 7.24 13.26 5.58
CA GLY A 178 7.53 12.63 4.29
C GLY A 178 7.70 13.65 3.16
N LEU A 179 6.80 14.63 3.07
CA LEU A 179 6.77 15.59 1.96
C LEU A 179 7.90 16.62 2.06
N PHE A 180 8.10 17.21 3.24
CA PHE A 180 8.95 18.37 3.42
C PHE A 180 10.34 18.05 3.98
N VAL A 181 10.48 16.96 4.76
CA VAL A 181 11.73 16.64 5.47
C VAL A 181 12.47 15.49 4.79
N SER A 182 11.86 14.31 4.69
CA SER A 182 12.52 13.15 4.07
C SER A 182 12.46 13.18 2.55
N GLY A 183 11.43 13.82 1.98
CA GLY A 183 11.14 13.78 0.55
C GLY A 183 10.67 12.41 0.08
N HIS A 184 10.37 11.47 0.97
CA HIS A 184 9.87 10.14 0.67
C HIS A 184 8.55 9.95 1.39
N PHE A 185 7.46 9.89 0.64
CA PHE A 185 6.12 9.93 1.21
C PHE A 185 5.17 9.01 0.48
N ASN A 186 4.23 8.49 1.26
CA ASN A 186 3.08 7.78 0.76
C ASN A 186 2.18 8.76 0.00
N GLY A 187 1.90 8.46 -1.26
CA GLY A 187 1.06 9.25 -2.16
C GLY A 187 -0.42 8.89 -2.13
N ASP A 188 -0.83 7.86 -1.38
CA ASP A 188 -2.22 7.41 -1.28
C ASP A 188 -2.70 7.33 0.19
N PRO A 189 -3.17 8.48 0.75
CA PRO A 189 -3.70 8.55 2.11
C PRO A 189 -5.15 8.02 2.23
N HIS A 190 -5.62 7.19 1.30
CA HIS A 190 -6.99 6.70 1.34
C HIS A 190 -7.32 5.96 2.66
N ALA A 191 -8.53 6.17 3.17
CA ALA A 191 -8.96 5.63 4.47
C ALA A 191 -8.84 4.10 4.58
N GLY A 192 -8.92 3.38 3.44
CA GLY A 192 -8.72 1.93 3.39
C GLY A 192 -7.30 1.46 3.73
N ASN A 193 -6.30 2.33 3.63
CA ASN A 193 -4.89 2.04 3.95
C ASN A 193 -4.52 2.46 5.38
N LEU A 194 -5.50 2.97 6.13
CA LEU A 194 -5.34 3.47 7.50
C LEU A 194 -6.11 2.56 8.48
N LEU A 195 -5.39 2.02 9.46
CA LEU A 195 -6.02 1.37 10.61
C LEU A 195 -5.80 2.18 11.87
N VAL A 196 -6.67 1.96 12.85
CA VAL A 196 -6.46 2.40 14.23
C VAL A 196 -6.23 1.16 15.09
N THR A 197 -5.12 1.15 15.80
CA THR A 197 -4.76 0.09 16.75
C THR A 197 -4.59 0.69 18.14
N ARG A 198 -4.87 -0.07 19.21
CA ARG A 198 -4.61 0.36 20.59
C ARG A 198 -3.35 -0.34 21.12
N ARG A 199 -2.32 0.42 21.48
CA ARG A 199 -1.09 -0.08 22.11
C ARG A 199 -0.85 0.66 23.43
N GLY A 200 -0.63 -0.07 24.51
CA GLY A 200 -0.42 0.53 25.84
C GLY A 200 -1.56 1.45 26.32
N GLY A 201 -2.80 1.17 25.90
CA GLY A 201 -3.98 1.99 26.20
C GLY A 201 -4.20 3.20 25.30
N LYS A 202 -3.26 3.54 24.41
CA LYS A 202 -3.36 4.67 23.47
C LYS A 202 -3.70 4.21 22.06
N ALA A 203 -4.50 5.01 21.35
CA ALA A 203 -4.79 4.79 19.95
C ALA A 203 -3.61 5.27 19.07
N HIS A 204 -3.30 4.51 18.02
CA HIS A 204 -2.28 4.84 17.03
C HIS A 204 -2.81 4.62 15.61
N CYS A 205 -2.46 5.52 14.70
CA CYS A 205 -2.67 5.33 13.26
C CYS A 205 -1.65 4.32 12.73
N VAL A 206 -2.12 3.39 11.91
CA VAL A 206 -1.31 2.39 11.21
C VAL A 206 -1.33 2.71 9.72
N LEU A 207 -0.16 2.77 9.08
CA LEU A 207 -0.02 2.99 7.64
C LEU A 207 0.35 1.69 6.95
N LEU A 208 -0.56 1.12 6.15
CA LEU A 208 -0.40 -0.23 5.57
C LEU A 208 0.16 -0.27 4.15
N ASP A 209 -0.29 0.60 3.25
CA ASP A 209 0.03 0.51 1.82
C ASP A 209 1.11 1.53 1.46
N TRP A 210 2.22 1.06 0.89
CA TRP A 210 3.33 1.90 0.42
C TRP A 210 3.61 1.69 -1.07
N GLY A 211 2.64 1.13 -1.81
CA GLY A 211 2.74 0.85 -3.24
C GLY A 211 2.88 2.13 -4.05
N LEU A 212 2.08 3.15 -3.72
CA LEU A 212 2.15 4.49 -4.31
C LEU A 212 3.04 5.40 -3.46
N THR A 213 4.35 5.18 -3.50
CA THR A 213 5.31 6.05 -2.81
C THR A 213 6.05 6.96 -3.80
N LYS A 214 6.19 8.24 -3.47
CA LYS A 214 6.89 9.21 -4.31
C LYS A 214 8.13 9.76 -3.60
N SER A 215 9.14 10.09 -4.39
CA SER A 215 10.36 10.75 -3.94
C SER A 215 10.48 12.15 -4.56
N LEU A 216 10.56 13.17 -3.71
CA LEU A 216 10.76 14.56 -4.10
C LEU A 216 12.22 14.98 -3.83
N PRO A 217 12.95 15.43 -4.88
CA PRO A 217 14.30 15.93 -4.70
C PRO A 217 14.29 17.26 -3.90
N PRO A 218 15.40 17.62 -3.24
CA PRO A 218 15.45 18.75 -2.31
C PRO A 218 14.98 20.09 -2.88
N ASN A 219 15.27 20.37 -4.15
CA ASN A 219 14.85 21.59 -4.84
C ASN A 219 13.33 21.69 -5.00
N ARG A 220 12.64 20.57 -5.25
CA ARG A 220 11.17 20.54 -5.35
C ARG A 220 10.47 20.62 -3.99
N ARG A 221 11.12 20.15 -2.92
CA ARG A 221 10.57 20.25 -1.56
C ARG A 221 10.46 21.70 -1.09
N LYS A 222 11.48 22.53 -1.38
CA LYS A 222 11.46 23.96 -1.07
C LYS A 222 10.36 24.67 -1.84
N ALA A 223 10.25 24.44 -3.15
CA ALA A 223 9.20 25.02 -3.97
C ALA A 223 7.79 24.63 -3.50
N ALA A 224 7.59 23.37 -3.08
CA ALA A 224 6.30 22.92 -2.54
C ALA A 224 5.95 23.61 -1.20
N ALA A 225 6.95 23.86 -0.34
CA ALA A 225 6.76 24.57 0.92
C ALA A 225 6.48 26.07 0.72
N GLU A 226 7.00 26.68 -0.34
CA GLU A 226 6.79 28.10 -0.67
C GLU A 226 5.39 28.39 -1.28
N LEU A 227 4.67 27.36 -1.73
CA LEU A 227 3.33 27.47 -2.33
C LEU A 227 2.16 27.28 -1.35
N MET A 228 2.44 26.86 -0.11
CA MET A 228 1.43 26.67 0.95
C MET A 228 1.49 27.82 1.96
#